data_AF-A0A975EK65-F1
#
_entry.id   AF-A0A975EK65-F1
#
_cell.length_a   1.000
_cell.length_b   1.000
_cell.length_c   1.000
_cell.angle_alpha   90.00
_cell.angle_beta   90.00
_cell.angle_gamma   90.00
#
_symmetry.space_group_name_H-M   'P 1'
#
loop_
_entity.id
_entity.type
_entity.pdbx_description
1 polymer ?
#
loop_
_entity_poly.entity_id
_entity_poly.type
_entity_poly.pdbx_seq_one_letter_code
_entity_poly.pdbx_strand_id
1 'polypeptide(L)'
;MLWAAAGIVGLVMMFFGARFAWREYHLGKPSRIWVPLALREDISMEDQKKLAEQIAEKLRTDAILRQVVVDVGLQEKFGQATEDAAVKELDKRLFVEAGTAKTPAGGQVPSINVGLSGTGHENKVLGEASTRIIKDVWLMLGIDPATGRPLGEPAPDPPGSF
;
A
#
# COMPACT_ATOMS: atom_id res chain seq x y z
N MET A 1 3.27 -48.12 26.64
CA MET A 1 2.87 -46.69 26.76
C MET A 1 3.86 -45.72 26.10
N LEU A 2 5.19 -45.91 26.19
CA LEU A 2 6.18 -45.02 25.54
C LEU A 2 6.01 -44.82 24.02
N TRP A 3 5.66 -45.88 23.28
CA TRP A 3 5.52 -45.81 21.81
C TRP A 3 4.33 -44.97 21.34
N ALA A 4 3.24 -44.91 22.11
CA ALA A 4 2.09 -44.07 21.80
C ALA A 4 2.40 -42.58 21.97
N ALA A 5 3.17 -42.22 23.01
CA ALA A 5 3.62 -40.85 23.22
C ALA A 5 4.57 -40.39 22.10
N ALA A 6 5.49 -41.25 21.65
CA ALA A 6 6.37 -40.95 20.51
C ALA A 6 5.58 -40.75 19.20
N GLY A 7 4.56 -41.58 18.94
CA GLY A 7 3.68 -41.43 17.79
C GLY A 7 2.89 -40.12 17.80
N ILE A 8 2.37 -39.70 18.95
CA ILE A 8 1.64 -38.43 19.11
C ILE A 8 2.57 -37.23 18.85
N VAL A 9 3.78 -37.24 19.42
CA VAL A 9 4.76 -36.14 19.21
C VAL A 9 5.16 -36.04 17.73
N GLY A 10 5.40 -37.17 17.06
CA GLY A 10 5.70 -37.18 15.63
C GLY A 10 4.56 -36.62 14.77
N LEU A 11 3.31 -36.97 15.09
CA LEU A 11 2.13 -36.49 14.38
C LEU A 11 1.92 -34.98 14.61
N VAL A 12 2.08 -34.49 15.84
CA VAL A 12 2.06 -33.05 16.15
C VAL A 12 3.15 -32.32 15.36
N MET A 13 4.40 -32.80 15.34
CA MET A 13 5.46 -32.16 14.56
C MET A 13 5.16 -32.12 13.05
N MET A 14 4.58 -33.18 12.48
CA MET A 14 4.19 -33.18 11.07
C MET A 14 3.09 -32.16 10.77
N PHE A 15 2.04 -32.07 11.61
CA PHE A 15 0.96 -31.11 11.41
C PHE A 15 1.44 -29.66 11.59
N PHE A 16 2.27 -29.38 12.59
CA PHE A 16 2.86 -28.06 12.77
C PHE A 16 3.83 -27.70 11.64
N GLY A 17 4.67 -28.63 11.19
CA GLY A 17 5.59 -28.45 10.07
C GLY A 17 4.86 -28.20 8.74
N ALA A 18 3.83 -28.98 8.44
CA ALA A 18 3.00 -28.80 7.24
C ALA A 18 2.25 -27.45 7.27
N ARG A 19 1.67 -27.06 8.41
CA ARG A 19 1.01 -25.76 8.56
C ARG A 19 2.01 -24.60 8.41
N PHE A 20 3.20 -24.73 8.97
CA PHE A 20 4.26 -23.74 8.85
C PHE A 20 4.72 -23.60 7.39
N ALA A 21 5.05 -24.70 6.72
CA ALA A 21 5.47 -24.70 5.32
C ALA A 21 4.38 -24.15 4.40
N TRP A 22 3.10 -24.50 4.64
CA TRP A 22 1.98 -23.95 3.89
C TRP A 22 1.85 -22.43 4.09
N ARG A 23 1.99 -21.94 5.33
CA ARG A 23 1.97 -20.51 5.63
C ARG A 23 3.12 -19.78 4.96
N GLU A 24 4.34 -20.31 5.06
CA GLU A 24 5.54 -19.72 4.46
C GLU A 24 5.42 -19.64 2.94
N TYR A 25 4.92 -20.72 2.31
CA TYR A 25 4.65 -20.74 0.88
C TYR A 25 3.65 -19.65 0.45
N HIS A 26 2.62 -19.37 1.25
CA HIS A 26 1.64 -18.32 0.93
C HIS A 26 2.18 -16.91 1.18
N LEU A 27 2.98 -16.72 2.22
CA LEU A 27 3.57 -15.42 2.55
C LEU A 27 4.73 -15.03 1.63
N GLY A 28 5.43 -16.01 1.04
CA GLY A 28 6.45 -15.77 0.02
C GLY A 28 5.90 -15.39 -1.37
N LYS A 29 4.58 -15.43 -1.58
CA LYS A 29 3.97 -15.06 -2.86
C LYS A 29 4.06 -13.54 -3.10
N PRO A 30 4.19 -13.10 -4.37
CA PRO A 30 4.08 -11.70 -4.72
C PRO A 30 2.76 -11.12 -4.23
N SER A 31 2.85 -10.00 -3.53
CA SER A 31 1.73 -9.22 -3.04
C SER A 31 1.82 -7.79 -3.58
N ARG A 32 0.66 -7.21 -3.87
CA ARG A 32 0.53 -5.79 -4.23
C ARG A 32 -0.48 -5.19 -3.29
N ILE A 33 -0.13 -4.07 -2.67
CA ILE A 33 -1.04 -3.27 -1.88
C ILE A 33 -1.10 -1.90 -2.51
N TRP A 34 -2.31 -1.40 -2.74
CA TRP A 34 -2.54 -0.10 -3.34
C TRP A 34 -3.75 0.58 -2.73
N VAL A 35 -3.78 1.89 -2.90
CA VAL A 35 -4.93 2.72 -2.57
C VAL A 35 -5.50 3.27 -3.89
N PRO A 36 -6.77 3.00 -4.21
CA PRO A 36 -7.39 3.53 -5.42
C PRO A 36 -7.78 4.99 -5.23
N LEU A 37 -7.38 5.84 -6.18
CA LEU A 37 -7.86 7.21 -6.33
C LEU A 37 -8.97 7.22 -7.37
N ALA A 38 -10.22 7.26 -6.91
CA ALA A 38 -11.37 7.30 -7.81
C ALA A 38 -11.35 8.56 -8.68
N LEU A 39 -11.62 8.36 -9.97
CA LEU A 39 -11.73 9.42 -10.96
C LEU A 39 -13.19 9.57 -11.39
N ARG A 40 -13.49 10.69 -12.06
CA ARG A 40 -14.79 10.89 -12.71
C ARG A 40 -14.94 9.88 -13.85
N GLU A 41 -16.17 9.45 -14.11
CA GLU A 41 -16.48 8.41 -15.11
C GLU A 41 -16.24 8.87 -16.56
N ASP A 42 -16.18 10.18 -16.80
CA ASP A 42 -16.02 10.80 -18.12
C ASP A 42 -14.58 10.86 -18.62
N ILE A 43 -13.60 10.53 -17.78
CA ILE A 43 -12.19 10.64 -18.13
C ILE A 43 -11.75 9.52 -19.07
N SER A 44 -11.13 9.89 -20.19
CA SER A 44 -10.62 8.94 -21.16
C SER A 44 -9.49 8.08 -20.57
N MET A 45 -9.32 6.85 -21.05
CA MET A 45 -8.22 5.99 -20.61
C MET A 45 -6.83 6.61 -20.90
N GLU A 46 -6.71 7.42 -21.95
CA GLU A 46 -5.46 8.12 -22.27
C GLU A 46 -5.14 9.19 -21.22
N ASP A 47 -6.14 9.97 -20.81
CA ASP A 47 -5.97 10.98 -19.77
C ASP A 47 -5.71 10.35 -18.40
N GLN A 48 -6.30 9.18 -18.11
CA GLN A 48 -5.98 8.40 -16.91
C GLN A 48 -4.50 8.00 -16.87
N LYS A 49 -3.96 7.53 -18.01
CA LYS A 49 -2.53 7.15 -18.10
C LYS A 49 -1.62 8.36 -17.95
N LYS A 50 -1.93 9.48 -18.60
CA LYS A 50 -1.18 10.73 -18.44
C LYS A 50 -1.18 11.21 -17.00
N LEU A 51 -2.32 11.15 -16.32
CA LEU A 51 -2.42 11.50 -14.91
C LEU A 51 -1.60 10.55 -14.02
N ALA A 52 -1.67 9.25 -14.28
CA ALA A 52 -0.87 8.25 -13.57
C ALA A 52 0.64 8.52 -13.73
N GLU A 53 1.10 8.83 -14.96
CA GLU A 53 2.49 9.18 -15.25
C GLU A 53 2.93 10.46 -14.51
N GLN A 54 2.10 11.50 -14.53
CA GLN A 54 2.39 12.75 -13.80
C GLN A 54 2.48 12.55 -12.29
N ILE A 55 1.58 11.73 -11.72
CA ILE A 55 1.63 11.37 -10.29
C ILE A 55 2.88 10.55 -10.02
N ALA A 56 3.21 9.57 -10.87
CA ALA A 56 4.41 8.76 -10.73
C ALA A 56 5.68 9.60 -10.72
N GLU A 57 5.81 10.54 -11.67
CA GLU A 57 6.97 11.43 -11.78
C GLU A 57 7.16 12.27 -10.51
N LYS A 58 6.07 12.87 -10.00
CA LYS A 58 6.12 13.67 -8.77
C LYS A 58 6.46 12.83 -7.54
N LEU A 59 5.86 11.64 -7.42
CA LEU A 59 6.10 10.74 -6.29
C LEU A 59 7.52 10.18 -6.25
N ARG A 60 8.14 9.98 -7.42
CA ARG A 60 9.51 9.43 -7.54
C ARG A 60 10.61 10.46 -7.27
N THR A 61 10.25 11.64 -6.77
CA THR A 61 11.24 12.62 -6.31
C THR A 61 11.93 12.13 -5.04
N ASP A 62 13.26 12.31 -4.96
CA ASP A 62 14.06 11.85 -3.81
C ASP A 62 13.50 12.38 -2.48
N ALA A 63 13.08 13.65 -2.46
CA ALA A 63 12.49 14.27 -1.28
C ALA A 63 11.28 13.49 -0.72
N ILE A 64 10.36 13.06 -1.59
CA ILE A 64 9.15 12.35 -1.17
C ILE A 64 9.49 10.92 -0.78
N LEU A 65 10.25 10.21 -1.60
CA LEU A 65 10.63 8.83 -1.31
C LEU A 65 11.41 8.74 0.00
N ARG A 66 12.36 9.65 0.23
CA ARG A 66 13.13 9.74 1.46
C ARG A 66 12.25 10.04 2.66
N GLN A 67 11.32 11.00 2.54
CA GLN A 67 10.37 11.29 3.61
C GLN A 67 9.53 10.05 3.97
N VAL A 68 9.04 9.30 2.97
CA VAL A 68 8.29 8.05 3.20
C VAL A 68 9.15 7.01 3.90
N VAL A 69 10.43 6.86 3.49
CA VAL A 69 11.38 5.94 4.13
C VAL A 69 11.59 6.29 5.60
N VAL A 70 11.77 7.58 5.91
CA VAL A 70 11.97 8.07 7.28
C VAL A 70 10.71 7.91 8.12
N ASP A 71 9.57 8.40 7.64
CA ASP A 71 8.30 8.42 8.38
C ASP A 71 7.81 7.01 8.74
N VAL A 72 8.04 6.03 7.87
CA VAL A 72 7.59 4.65 8.05
C VAL A 72 8.71 3.76 8.63
N GLY A 73 9.95 4.24 8.68
CA GLY A 73 11.11 3.45 9.11
C GLY A 73 11.43 2.31 8.13
N LEU A 74 11.34 2.56 6.82
CA LEU A 74 11.49 1.53 5.80
C LEU A 74 12.91 0.97 5.71
N GLN A 75 13.93 1.69 6.14
CA GLN A 75 15.31 1.17 6.14
C GLN A 75 15.41 -0.12 6.95
N GLU A 76 14.94 -0.11 8.20
CA GLU A 76 14.95 -1.29 9.06
C GLU A 76 13.97 -2.35 8.55
N LYS A 77 12.76 -1.94 8.16
CA LYS A 77 11.71 -2.86 7.69
C LYS A 77 12.07 -3.59 6.39
N PHE A 78 12.85 -2.98 5.51
CA PHE A 78 13.38 -3.60 4.29
C PHE A 78 14.74 -4.28 4.51
N GLY A 79 15.30 -4.24 5.71
CA GLY A 79 16.61 -4.81 6.02
C GLY A 79 17.76 -4.17 5.26
N GLN A 80 17.66 -2.87 4.95
CA GLN A 80 18.66 -2.15 4.15
C GLN A 80 19.76 -1.55 5.03
N ALA A 81 20.99 -1.56 4.53
CA ALA A 81 22.14 -1.03 5.27
C ALA A 81 22.12 0.50 5.41
N THR A 82 21.50 1.21 4.47
CA THR A 82 21.44 2.67 4.43
C THR A 82 20.05 3.15 3.99
N GLU A 83 19.71 4.39 4.36
CA GLU A 83 18.48 5.06 3.93
C GLU A 83 18.40 5.15 2.40
N ASP A 84 19.50 5.48 1.71
CA ASP A 84 19.54 5.57 0.24
C ASP A 84 19.23 4.23 -0.44
N ALA A 85 19.67 3.11 0.17
CA ALA A 85 19.33 1.78 -0.33
C ALA A 85 17.83 1.49 -0.15
N ALA A 86 17.23 1.95 0.95
CA ALA A 86 15.79 1.85 1.18
C ALA A 86 14.97 2.72 0.22
N VAL A 87 15.45 3.94 -0.10
CA VAL A 87 14.82 4.82 -1.11
C VAL A 87 14.82 4.15 -2.47
N LYS A 88 15.96 3.58 -2.90
CA LYS A 88 16.05 2.84 -4.17
C LYS A 88 15.15 1.61 -4.20
N GLU A 89 15.03 0.91 -3.09
CA GLU A 89 14.14 -0.25 -3.00
C GLU A 89 12.66 0.16 -3.03
N LEU A 90 12.31 1.26 -2.36
CA LEU A 90 10.98 1.84 -2.43
C LEU A 90 10.61 2.25 -3.87
N ASP A 91 11.51 2.95 -4.56
CA ASP A 91 11.32 3.41 -5.95
C ASP A 91 11.05 2.25 -6.93
N LYS A 92 11.76 1.13 -6.76
CA LYS A 92 11.53 -0.09 -7.57
C LYS A 92 10.16 -0.71 -7.31
N ARG A 93 9.70 -0.68 -6.06
CA ARG A 93 8.46 -1.34 -5.64
C ARG A 93 7.22 -0.48 -5.93
N LEU A 94 7.40 0.83 -6.03
CA LEU A 94 6.35 1.80 -6.31
C LEU A 94 5.77 1.61 -7.70
N PHE A 95 4.44 1.53 -7.75
CA PHE A 95 3.69 1.59 -9.00
C PHE A 95 2.56 2.62 -8.89
N VAL A 96 2.28 3.23 -10.04
CA VAL A 96 1.14 4.13 -10.24
C VAL A 96 0.53 3.76 -11.58
N GLU A 97 -0.67 3.20 -11.55
CA GLU A 97 -1.29 2.61 -12.73
C GLU A 97 -2.75 3.03 -12.86
N ALA A 98 -3.22 3.30 -14.08
CA ALA A 98 -4.64 3.46 -14.34
C ALA A 98 -5.35 2.09 -14.24
N GLY A 99 -6.54 2.07 -13.66
CA GLY A 99 -7.33 0.86 -13.49
C GLY A 99 -8.76 1.18 -13.06
N THR A 100 -9.43 0.19 -12.46
CA THR A 100 -10.77 0.37 -11.91
C THR A 100 -10.81 0.00 -10.43
N ALA A 101 -11.68 0.68 -9.69
CA ALA A 101 -11.93 0.42 -8.28
C ALA A 101 -13.40 0.02 -8.08
N LYS A 102 -13.65 -0.90 -7.15
CA LYS A 102 -15.01 -1.27 -6.76
C LYS A 102 -15.57 -0.24 -5.78
N THR A 103 -16.78 0.21 -6.04
CA THR A 103 -17.54 1.08 -5.14
C THR A 103 -18.33 0.25 -4.12
N PRO A 104 -18.68 0.81 -2.95
CA PRO A 104 -19.56 0.13 -1.98
C PRO A 104 -20.92 -0.28 -2.56
N ALA A 105 -21.41 0.45 -3.57
CA ALA A 105 -22.66 0.15 -4.27
C ALA A 105 -22.54 -1.00 -5.31
N GLY A 106 -21.35 -1.62 -5.44
CA GLY A 106 -21.11 -2.72 -6.37
C GLY A 106 -20.76 -2.31 -7.81
N GLY A 107 -20.77 -1.01 -8.12
CA GLY A 107 -20.29 -0.47 -9.40
C GLY A 107 -18.76 -0.41 -9.47
N GLN A 108 -18.21 -0.24 -10.68
CA GLN A 108 -16.80 0.03 -10.91
C GLN A 108 -16.61 1.46 -11.38
N VAL A 109 -15.62 2.16 -10.82
CA VAL A 109 -15.23 3.51 -11.24
C VAL A 109 -13.79 3.49 -11.76
N PRO A 110 -13.46 4.35 -12.75
CA PRO A 110 -12.07 4.54 -13.13
C PRO A 110 -11.26 5.04 -11.94
N SER A 111 -10.00 4.62 -11.85
CA SER A 111 -9.15 4.96 -10.71
C SER A 111 -7.67 4.97 -11.08
N ILE A 112 -6.88 5.77 -10.37
CA ILE A 112 -5.42 5.61 -10.34
C ILE A 112 -5.05 4.79 -9.11
N ASN A 113 -4.46 3.62 -9.33
CA ASN A 113 -3.98 2.75 -8.27
C ASN A 113 -2.54 3.13 -7.93
N VAL A 114 -2.34 3.66 -6.73
CA VAL A 114 -1.01 4.02 -6.20
C VAL A 114 -0.64 3.02 -5.11
N GLY A 115 0.51 2.36 -5.23
CA GLY A 115 0.85 1.30 -4.29
C GLY A 115 2.26 0.78 -4.38
N LEU A 116 2.52 -0.26 -3.58
CA LEU A 116 3.79 -0.95 -3.51
C LEU A 116 3.62 -2.44 -3.79
N SER A 117 4.59 -2.99 -4.50
CA SER A 117 4.74 -4.42 -4.72
C SER A 117 5.77 -5.02 -3.75
N GLY A 118 5.58 -6.28 -3.37
CA GLY A 118 6.49 -7.00 -2.48
C GLY A 118 6.00 -8.42 -2.24
N THR A 119 6.15 -8.91 -1.02
CA THR A 119 5.70 -10.25 -0.62
C THR A 119 4.62 -10.20 0.45
N GLY A 120 3.90 -11.31 0.65
CA GLY A 120 2.91 -11.44 1.71
C GLY A 120 3.45 -11.21 3.13
N HIS A 121 4.74 -11.51 3.38
CA HIS A 121 5.40 -11.19 4.66
C HIS A 121 5.41 -9.70 4.96
N GLU A 122 5.47 -8.88 3.91
CA GLU A 122 5.63 -7.43 4.01
C GLU A 122 4.29 -6.70 3.99
N ASN A 123 3.15 -7.41 3.92
CA ASN A 123 1.83 -6.79 3.73
C ASN A 123 1.54 -5.65 4.72
N LYS A 124 1.91 -5.79 5.99
CA LYS A 124 1.72 -4.71 6.97
C LYS A 124 2.57 -3.48 6.62
N VAL A 125 3.83 -3.69 6.28
CA VAL A 125 4.78 -2.63 5.90
C VAL A 125 4.34 -1.95 4.59
N LEU A 126 3.96 -2.74 3.60
CA LEU A 126 3.46 -2.25 2.31
C LEU A 126 2.18 -1.43 2.49
N GLY A 127 1.29 -1.85 3.39
CA GLY A 127 0.07 -1.11 3.75
C GLY A 127 0.38 0.24 4.39
N GLU A 128 1.22 0.25 5.43
CA GLU A 128 1.64 1.49 6.10
C GLU A 128 2.30 2.48 5.13
N ALA A 129 3.22 1.99 4.29
CA ALA A 129 3.89 2.83 3.30
C ALA A 129 2.95 3.32 2.20
N SER A 130 2.03 2.48 1.70
CA SER A 130 1.03 2.91 0.71
C SER A 130 0.08 3.97 1.29
N THR A 131 -0.34 3.83 2.55
CA THR A 131 -1.14 4.84 3.25
C THR A 131 -0.36 6.13 3.52
N ARG A 132 0.97 6.08 3.66
CA ARG A 132 1.77 7.30 3.76
C ARG A 132 1.90 7.99 2.41
N ILE A 133 2.18 7.24 1.35
CA ILE A 133 2.31 7.75 -0.03
C ILE A 133 1.01 8.42 -0.48
N ILE A 134 -0.15 7.82 -0.19
CA ILE A 134 -1.43 8.42 -0.62
C ILE A 134 -1.68 9.79 0.00
N LYS A 135 -1.15 10.06 1.20
CA LYS A 135 -1.23 11.40 1.81
C LYS A 135 -0.46 12.43 1.01
N ASP A 136 0.72 12.08 0.49
CA ASP A 136 1.48 12.97 -0.39
C ASP A 136 0.73 13.18 -1.71
N VAL A 137 0.11 12.13 -2.27
CA VAL A 137 -0.71 12.28 -3.48
C VAL A 137 -1.90 13.20 -3.23
N TRP A 138 -2.60 13.06 -2.11
CA TRP A 138 -3.70 13.95 -1.75
C TRP A 138 -3.23 15.40 -1.65
N LEU A 139 -2.12 15.66 -0.96
CA LEU A 139 -1.53 17.00 -0.90
C LEU A 139 -1.18 17.56 -2.29
N MET A 140 -0.62 16.73 -3.19
CA MET A 140 -0.35 17.13 -4.58
C MET A 140 -1.62 17.49 -5.37
N LEU A 141 -2.72 16.82 -5.08
CA LEU A 141 -4.03 17.07 -5.67
C LEU A 141 -4.77 18.22 -4.98
N GLY A 142 -4.16 18.85 -3.97
CA GLY A 142 -4.79 19.92 -3.20
C GLY A 142 -5.89 19.43 -2.27
N ILE A 143 -5.81 18.17 -1.81
CA ILE A 143 -6.75 17.54 -0.88
C ILE A 143 -6.06 17.42 0.48
N ASP A 144 -6.73 17.87 1.53
CA ASP A 144 -6.29 17.68 2.92
C ASP A 144 -6.38 16.20 3.30
N PRO A 145 -5.26 15.55 3.66
CA PRO A 145 -5.26 14.15 4.00
C PRO A 145 -5.95 13.80 5.32
N ALA A 146 -6.23 14.78 6.19
CA ALA A 146 -6.97 14.55 7.44
C ALA A 146 -8.48 14.51 7.21
N THR A 147 -8.98 15.32 6.27
CA THR A 147 -10.42 15.54 6.07
C THR A 147 -10.94 14.99 4.74
N GLY A 148 -10.05 14.70 3.79
CA GLY A 148 -10.40 14.29 2.43
C GLY A 148 -11.03 15.40 1.58
N ARG A 149 -10.90 16.67 2.00
CA ARG A 149 -11.51 17.85 1.35
C ARG A 149 -10.48 18.69 0.62
N PRO A 150 -10.88 19.52 -0.36
CA PRO A 150 -9.99 20.50 -0.97
C PRO A 150 -9.35 21.43 0.08
N LEU A 151 -8.05 21.65 -0.03
CA LEU A 151 -7.30 22.62 0.78
C LEU A 151 -7.87 24.02 0.53
N GLY A 152 -8.45 24.64 1.57
CA GLY A 152 -9.01 25.99 1.51
C GLY A 152 -10.54 26.07 1.61
N GLU A 153 -11.27 24.95 1.65
CA GLU A 153 -12.67 24.99 2.07
C GLU A 153 -12.76 25.19 3.60
N PRO A 154 -13.59 26.14 4.08
CA PRO A 154 -13.85 26.27 5.51
C PRO A 154 -14.48 24.97 6.04
N ALA A 155 -14.08 24.57 7.24
CA ALA A 155 -14.69 23.44 7.93
C ALA A 155 -16.22 23.66 7.97
N PRO A 156 -17.03 22.60 7.80
CA PRO A 156 -18.47 22.74 7.90
C PRO A 156 -18.77 23.16 9.34
N ASP A 157 -19.66 24.12 9.51
CA ASP A 157 -20.10 24.52 10.85
C ASP A 157 -20.54 23.28 11.63
N PRO A 158 -20.13 23.14 12.91
CA PRO A 158 -20.54 22.02 13.72
C PRO A 158 -22.08 21.96 13.72
N PRO A 159 -22.68 20.76 13.55
CA PRO A 159 -24.13 20.61 13.53
C PRO A 159 -24.68 21.09 14.88
N GLY A 160 -25.28 22.28 14.90
CA GLY A 160 -25.84 22.88 16.12
C GLY A 160 -25.49 24.34 16.40
N SER A 161 -24.92 25.09 15.45
CA SER A 161 -24.83 26.56 15.56
C SER A 161 -26.05 27.21 14.89
N PHE A 162 -27.18 27.17 15.58
CA PHE A 162 -28.32 28.07 15.37
C PHE A 162 -28.60 28.83 16.67
#